data_AF-S0AV17-F1
#
_entry.id   AF-S0AV17-F1
#
_cell.length_a   1.000
_cell.length_b   1.000
_cell.length_c   1.000
_cell.angle_alpha   90.00
_cell.angle_beta   90.00
_cell.angle_gamma   90.00
#
_symmetry.space_group_name_H-M   'P 1'
#
loop_
_entity.id
_entity.type
_entity.pdbx_description
1 polymer ?
#
loop_
_entity_poly.entity_id
_entity_poly.type
_entity_poly.pdbx_seq_one_letter_code
_entity_poly.pdbx_strand_id
1 'polypeptide(L)'
;MSTIERQPSPHESFEITESKGKWSRRYIFDDGYTQQPFQKSQNHLQELIVPVGYPTSVERGYFRFVIFSVIMEAANMMMLVMSVSAILRINPGHSAAFFVVFREVMTGMMHLIITERWGTSIVFFAKQWRMRIELISELLRIIEIAFISTPIFYSISVTCSVIEGVLQASRQVIKTRILNNYAKGNNVAELTEKVQNLETLFRVVSLLIGWLILHVLGDFTESGIIVFICALISHCICNFLLSNVIVFKTLNYERLTILMSYFMNIKNEILSPVVVSRIESKIKVNEMVNIRMGISLNSIPKSSDLYIDISQSIKKYQYYLYKTSTNQIWVILGDHITKDEIFESLLCAYSQLVIGWDENRKQQVKDWDIVGCLKEKGWDIENLDVRIGAYRIQSDLLKF
;
A
#
# COMPACT_ATOMS: atom_id res chain seq x y z
N MET A 1 33.79 50.59 -6.91
CA MET A 1 33.01 49.43 -7.40
C MET A 1 33.27 48.27 -6.45
N SER A 2 32.33 47.96 -5.56
CA SER A 2 32.44 46.80 -4.67
C SER A 2 32.12 45.54 -5.47
N THR A 3 33.11 44.66 -5.61
CA THR A 3 32.97 43.31 -6.17
C THR A 3 31.92 42.54 -5.39
N ILE A 4 30.84 42.15 -6.06
CA ILE A 4 29.82 41.26 -5.49
C ILE A 4 30.40 39.86 -5.55
N GLU A 5 30.77 39.30 -4.39
CA GLU A 5 31.22 37.92 -4.29
C GLU A 5 29.99 37.01 -4.39
N ARG A 6 29.92 36.24 -5.48
CA ARG A 6 28.87 35.23 -5.68
C ARG A 6 29.43 33.88 -5.27
N GLN A 7 28.88 33.28 -4.22
CA GLN A 7 29.20 31.90 -3.83
C GLN A 7 28.03 30.97 -4.21
N PRO A 8 28.22 30.02 -5.13
CA PRO A 8 27.20 29.02 -5.44
C PRO A 8 27.05 28.03 -4.29
N SER A 9 25.81 27.62 -3.99
CA SER A 9 25.53 26.56 -3.01
C SER A 9 25.80 25.18 -3.61
N PRO A 10 26.18 24.17 -2.82
CA PRO A 10 26.47 22.80 -3.29
C PRO A 10 25.26 22.06 -3.90
N HIS A 11 24.08 22.68 -3.92
CA HIS A 11 22.84 22.11 -4.43
C HIS A 11 22.09 23.05 -5.40
N GLU A 12 22.74 24.11 -5.92
CA GLU A 12 22.20 25.08 -6.91
C GLU A 12 20.84 25.74 -6.58
N SER A 13 20.30 25.54 -5.37
CA SER A 13 18.92 25.93 -5.01
C SER A 13 18.80 27.37 -4.51
N PHE A 14 19.93 28.02 -4.21
CA PHE A 14 19.96 29.43 -3.83
C PHE A 14 21.34 30.05 -4.06
N GLU A 15 21.32 31.34 -4.38
CA GLU A 15 22.47 32.24 -4.40
C GLU A 15 22.48 33.10 -3.14
N ILE A 16 23.66 33.27 -2.55
CA ILE A 16 23.89 34.23 -1.49
C ILE A 16 24.68 35.40 -2.09
N THR A 17 24.12 36.60 -2.01
CA THR A 17 24.81 37.82 -2.41
C THR A 17 25.03 38.73 -1.20
N GLU A 18 26.29 39.09 -0.95
CA GLU A 18 26.66 40.11 0.02
C GLU A 18 26.81 41.47 -0.66
N SER A 19 26.08 42.47 -0.19
CA SER A 19 26.32 43.86 -0.59
C SER A 19 26.26 44.78 0.63
N LYS A 20 27.31 45.58 0.84
CA LYS A 20 27.41 46.55 1.95
C LYS A 20 27.14 45.94 3.34
N GLY A 21 27.67 44.74 3.62
CA GLY A 21 27.53 44.05 4.91
C GLY A 21 26.13 43.51 5.21
N LYS A 22 25.22 43.50 4.23
CA LYS A 22 23.93 42.81 4.31
C LYS A 22 23.95 41.56 3.44
N TRP A 23 23.65 40.43 4.06
CA TRP A 23 23.45 39.15 3.42
C TRP A 23 22.03 39.08 2.84
N SER A 24 21.92 38.71 1.57
CA SER A 24 20.64 38.47 0.91
C SER A 24 20.64 37.08 0.28
N ARG A 25 19.57 36.33 0.53
CA ARG A 25 19.37 34.98 -0.02
C ARG A 25 18.35 35.05 -1.13
N ARG A 26 18.73 34.60 -2.34
CA ARG A 26 17.82 34.49 -3.49
C ARG A 26 17.69 33.01 -3.86
N TYR A 27 16.48 32.48 -3.85
CA TYR A 27 16.22 31.15 -4.38
C TYR A 27 16.35 31.18 -5.90
N ILE A 28 17.17 30.31 -6.45
CA ILE A 28 17.23 30.07 -7.89
C ILE A 28 16.22 28.97 -8.13
N PHE A 29 15.05 29.33 -8.63
CA PHE A 29 14.18 28.34 -9.28
C PHE A 29 14.77 28.09 -10.66
N ASP A 30 14.85 26.84 -11.10
CA ASP A 30 15.23 26.50 -12.47
C ASP A 30 14.39 27.35 -13.44
N ASP A 31 15.02 28.32 -14.11
CA ASP A 31 14.39 29.09 -15.19
C ASP A 31 13.97 28.18 -16.37
N GLY A 32 14.37 26.90 -16.34
CA GLY A 32 13.94 25.83 -17.23
C GLY A 32 12.68 25.06 -16.78
N TYR A 33 12.15 25.27 -15.57
CA TYR A 33 10.88 24.69 -15.14
C TYR A 33 9.71 25.49 -15.70
N THR A 34 9.61 25.53 -17.02
CA THR A 34 8.34 25.82 -17.67
C THR A 34 7.41 24.65 -17.35
N GLN A 35 6.56 24.80 -16.34
CA GLN A 35 5.33 24.03 -16.32
C GLN A 35 4.73 24.21 -17.72
N GLN A 36 4.53 23.10 -18.44
CA GLN A 36 3.83 23.18 -19.72
C GLN A 36 2.55 23.96 -19.45
N PRO A 37 2.31 25.09 -20.17
CA PRO A 37 1.11 25.87 -19.94
C PRO A 37 -0.06 24.92 -20.04
N PHE A 38 -0.92 24.93 -19.01
CA PHE A 38 -2.09 24.08 -18.89
C PHE A 38 -2.75 24.03 -20.27
N GLN A 39 -2.59 22.90 -20.99
CA GLN A 39 -3.25 22.74 -22.28
C GLN A 39 -4.72 22.59 -21.93
N LYS A 40 -5.39 23.73 -21.89
CA LYS A 40 -6.78 23.86 -21.51
C LYS A 40 -7.57 23.08 -22.55
N SER A 41 -7.95 21.86 -22.19
CA SER A 41 -8.84 21.05 -22.99
C SER A 41 -10.16 21.80 -23.03
N GLN A 42 -10.72 21.97 -24.23
CA GLN A 42 -12.03 22.61 -24.38
C GLN A 42 -13.14 21.83 -23.64
N ASN A 43 -12.86 20.59 -23.22
CA ASN A 43 -13.74 19.73 -22.45
C ASN A 43 -13.35 19.72 -20.96
N HIS A 44 -13.98 20.57 -20.15
CA HIS A 44 -13.76 20.60 -18.69
C HIS A 44 -14.06 19.25 -17.99
N LEU A 45 -14.98 18.45 -18.54
CA LEU A 45 -15.26 17.10 -18.04
C LEU A 45 -14.06 16.15 -18.23
N GLN A 46 -13.33 16.30 -19.34
CA GLN A 46 -12.15 15.50 -19.62
C GLN A 46 -11.01 15.88 -18.68
N GLU A 47 -10.84 17.17 -18.38
CA GLU A 47 -9.84 17.66 -17.41
C GLU A 47 -10.14 17.20 -15.99
N LEU A 48 -11.41 17.04 -15.61
CA LEU A 48 -11.80 16.60 -14.27
C LEU A 48 -11.47 15.11 -14.03
N ILE A 49 -11.49 14.31 -15.09
CA ILE A 49 -11.53 12.84 -15.03
C ILE A 49 -10.22 12.20 -15.50
N VAL A 50 -9.58 12.77 -16.52
CA VAL A 50 -8.41 12.17 -17.17
C VAL A 50 -7.14 12.81 -16.59
N PRO A 51 -6.14 11.99 -16.20
CA PRO A 51 -4.84 12.51 -15.79
C PRO A 51 -4.15 13.29 -16.92
N VAL A 52 -3.43 14.35 -16.55
CA VAL A 52 -2.60 15.14 -17.47
C VAL A 52 -1.51 14.24 -18.06
N GLY A 53 -1.31 14.33 -19.37
CA GLY A 53 -0.32 13.51 -20.09
C GLY A 53 -0.70 12.03 -20.25
N TYR A 54 -1.96 11.66 -20.01
CA TYR A 54 -2.46 10.31 -20.32
C TYR A 54 -2.34 10.03 -21.84
N PRO A 55 -1.90 8.83 -22.27
CA PRO A 55 -1.63 7.63 -21.48
C PRO A 55 -0.19 7.50 -20.96
N THR A 56 0.72 8.40 -21.33
CA THR A 56 2.15 8.27 -21.02
C THR A 56 2.48 8.51 -19.55
N SER A 57 1.69 9.32 -18.84
CA SER A 57 1.87 9.69 -17.44
C SER A 57 1.45 8.62 -16.42
N VAL A 58 0.93 7.46 -16.88
CA VAL A 58 0.47 6.39 -15.99
C VAL A 58 1.00 5.02 -16.39
N GLU A 59 1.08 4.12 -15.42
CA GLU A 59 1.44 2.72 -15.66
C GLU A 59 0.30 1.96 -16.36
N ARG A 60 0.67 0.93 -17.13
CA ARG A 60 -0.30 0.10 -17.86
C ARG A 60 -1.26 -0.57 -16.87
N GLY A 61 -2.54 -0.57 -17.20
CA GLY A 61 -3.59 -1.18 -16.36
C GLY A 61 -4.35 -0.19 -15.48
N TYR A 62 -3.90 1.06 -15.34
CA TYR A 62 -4.59 2.11 -14.57
C TYR A 62 -6.07 2.25 -14.98
N PHE A 63 -6.37 2.33 -16.28
CA PHE A 63 -7.74 2.51 -16.75
C PHE A 63 -8.65 1.33 -16.36
N ARG A 64 -8.15 0.10 -16.45
CA ARG A 64 -8.91 -1.10 -16.01
C ARG A 64 -9.13 -1.07 -14.50
N PHE A 65 -8.12 -0.62 -13.74
CA PHE A 65 -8.25 -0.43 -12.29
C PHE A 65 -9.39 0.55 -11.97
N VAL A 66 -9.42 1.70 -12.65
CA VAL A 66 -10.44 2.74 -12.45
C VAL A 66 -11.84 2.22 -12.79
N ILE A 67 -12.02 1.51 -13.91
CA ILE A 67 -13.32 0.93 -14.29
C ILE A 67 -13.87 0.03 -13.19
N PHE A 68 -13.07 -0.93 -12.71
CA PHE A 68 -13.54 -1.81 -11.64
C PHE A 68 -13.75 -1.06 -10.33
N SER A 69 -12.95 -0.03 -10.01
CA SER A 69 -13.14 0.80 -8.81
C SER A 69 -14.49 1.51 -8.84
N VAL A 70 -14.87 2.14 -9.97
CA VAL A 70 -16.15 2.88 -10.06
C VAL A 70 -17.36 1.95 -10.08
N ILE A 71 -17.28 0.77 -10.70
CA ILE A 71 -18.36 -0.23 -10.66
C ILE A 71 -18.54 -0.75 -9.24
N MET A 72 -17.43 -1.02 -8.54
CA MET A 72 -17.45 -1.49 -7.15
C MET A 72 -18.05 -0.42 -6.23
N GLU A 73 -17.68 0.84 -6.40
CA GLU A 73 -18.26 1.98 -5.67
C GLU A 73 -19.76 2.13 -5.95
N ALA A 74 -20.16 2.01 -7.22
CA ALA A 74 -21.57 2.06 -7.61
C ALA A 74 -22.41 0.95 -6.94
N ALA A 75 -21.90 -0.29 -6.97
CA ALA A 75 -22.53 -1.43 -6.31
C ALA A 75 -22.65 -1.22 -4.80
N ASN A 76 -21.60 -0.70 -4.16
CA ASN A 76 -21.59 -0.38 -2.73
C ASN A 76 -22.67 0.66 -2.37
N MET A 77 -22.85 1.70 -3.20
CA MET A 77 -23.91 2.69 -3.00
C MET A 77 -25.32 2.12 -3.20
N MET A 78 -25.52 1.24 -4.19
CA MET A 78 -26.82 0.57 -4.37
C MET A 78 -27.16 -0.29 -3.16
N MET A 79 -26.20 -1.08 -2.65
CA MET A 79 -26.38 -1.85 -1.42
C MET A 79 -26.68 -0.94 -0.23
N LEU A 80 -25.97 0.18 -0.10
CA LEU A 80 -26.20 1.17 0.97
C LEU A 80 -27.64 1.69 0.97
N VAL A 81 -28.18 2.12 -0.19
CA VAL A 81 -29.56 2.63 -0.27
C VAL A 81 -30.56 1.58 0.22
N MET A 82 -30.41 0.33 -0.22
CA MET A 82 -31.29 -0.78 0.17
C MET A 82 -31.16 -1.13 1.66
N SER A 83 -29.94 -1.11 2.20
CA SER A 83 -29.69 -1.35 3.63
C SER A 83 -30.21 -0.22 4.52
N VAL A 84 -30.14 1.04 4.08
CA VAL A 84 -30.63 2.18 4.86
C VAL A 84 -32.16 2.21 4.88
N SER A 85 -32.81 2.00 3.74
CA SER A 85 -34.29 1.94 3.68
C SER A 85 -34.83 0.84 4.59
N ALA A 86 -34.18 -0.32 4.55
CA ALA A 86 -34.44 -1.46 5.41
C ALA A 86 -34.43 -1.11 6.90
N ILE A 87 -33.40 -0.39 7.36
CA ILE A 87 -33.24 -0.01 8.77
C ILE A 87 -34.30 1.01 9.18
N LEU A 88 -34.55 2.02 8.33
CA LEU A 88 -35.50 3.10 8.61
C LEU A 88 -36.94 2.60 8.73
N ARG A 89 -37.32 1.58 7.95
CA ARG A 89 -38.66 0.98 8.01
C ARG A 89 -38.95 0.32 9.35
N ILE A 90 -37.94 -0.28 9.99
CA ILE A 90 -38.11 -1.06 11.22
C ILE A 90 -37.95 -0.16 12.46
N ASN A 91 -37.12 0.88 12.41
CA ASN A 91 -36.75 1.67 13.59
C ASN A 91 -36.80 3.21 13.34
N PRO A 92 -37.99 3.83 13.27
CA PRO A 92 -38.12 5.27 12.98
C PRO A 92 -37.88 6.23 14.18
N GLY A 93 -37.33 5.76 15.31
CA GLY A 93 -37.30 6.50 16.58
C GLY A 93 -36.07 7.40 16.84
N HIS A 94 -36.15 8.28 17.84
CA HIS A 94 -35.07 9.19 18.28
C HIS A 94 -33.74 8.50 18.66
N SER A 95 -33.79 7.22 19.06
CA SER A 95 -32.60 6.40 19.32
C SER A 95 -31.74 6.19 18.06
N ALA A 96 -32.31 6.32 16.86
CA ALA A 96 -31.58 6.23 15.60
C ALA A 96 -30.60 7.41 15.41
N ALA A 97 -30.97 8.62 15.83
CA ALA A 97 -30.10 9.79 15.71
C ALA A 97 -28.86 9.67 16.62
N PHE A 98 -29.06 9.27 17.89
CA PHE A 98 -27.95 9.00 18.81
C PHE A 98 -27.06 7.88 18.28
N PHE A 99 -27.66 6.80 17.77
CA PHE A 99 -26.94 5.68 17.16
C PHE A 99 -26.07 6.14 15.99
N VAL A 100 -26.60 6.96 15.07
CA VAL A 100 -25.85 7.48 13.92
C VAL A 100 -24.67 8.36 14.37
N VAL A 101 -24.86 9.23 15.36
CA VAL A 101 -23.79 10.08 15.89
C VAL A 101 -22.72 9.24 16.59
N PHE A 102 -23.12 8.32 17.47
CA PHE A 102 -22.20 7.44 18.19
C PHE A 102 -21.37 6.57 17.22
N ARG A 103 -22.05 6.03 16.20
CA ARG A 103 -21.43 5.30 15.10
C ARG A 103 -20.30 6.11 14.47
N GLU A 104 -20.59 7.32 14.03
CA GLU A 104 -19.63 8.16 13.31
C GLU A 104 -18.42 8.52 14.17
N VAL A 105 -18.65 8.83 15.45
CA VAL A 105 -17.57 9.11 16.42
C VAL A 105 -16.65 7.90 16.57
N MET A 106 -17.22 6.71 16.77
CA MET A 106 -16.42 5.51 16.98
C MET A 106 -15.66 5.07 15.72
N THR A 107 -16.31 5.13 14.55
CA THR A 107 -15.68 4.89 13.24
C THR A 107 -14.50 5.84 13.02
N GLY A 108 -14.67 7.14 13.31
CA GLY A 108 -13.61 8.14 13.21
C GLY A 108 -12.45 7.91 14.19
N MET A 109 -12.74 7.59 15.46
CA MET A 109 -11.70 7.28 16.45
C MET A 109 -10.87 6.06 16.06
N MET A 110 -11.52 4.99 15.59
CA MET A 110 -10.83 3.78 15.16
C MET A 110 -9.96 4.02 13.91
N HIS A 111 -10.43 4.84 12.97
CA HIS A 111 -9.65 5.25 11.81
C HIS A 111 -8.30 5.85 12.22
N LEU A 112 -8.28 6.75 13.21
CA LEU A 112 -7.06 7.39 13.71
C LEU A 112 -6.09 6.37 14.33
N ILE A 113 -6.59 5.45 15.15
CA ILE A 113 -5.75 4.45 15.84
C ILE A 113 -5.07 3.50 14.84
N ILE A 114 -5.80 3.07 13.81
CA ILE A 114 -5.28 2.11 12.82
C ILE A 114 -4.33 2.74 11.82
N THR A 115 -4.63 3.95 11.36
CA THR A 115 -3.71 4.66 10.46
C THR A 115 -2.36 4.90 11.13
N GLU A 116 -2.34 5.23 12.42
CA GLU A 116 -1.12 5.39 13.20
C GLU A 116 -0.37 4.05 13.41
N ARG A 117 -1.06 3.01 13.90
CA ARG A 117 -0.39 1.79 14.37
C ARG A 117 -0.13 0.77 13.28
N TRP A 118 -1.08 0.57 12.37
CA TRP A 118 -1.11 -0.59 11.47
C TRP A 118 -0.94 -0.22 9.99
N GLY A 119 -0.94 1.07 9.65
CA GLY A 119 -0.78 1.55 8.26
C GLY A 119 0.41 0.93 7.55
N THR A 120 1.55 0.79 8.22
CA THR A 120 2.77 0.19 7.63
C THR A 120 2.62 -1.28 7.23
N SER A 121 1.89 -2.08 8.02
CA SER A 121 1.63 -3.49 7.71
C SER A 121 0.67 -3.65 6.54
N ILE A 122 -0.35 -2.78 6.52
CA ILE A 122 -1.40 -2.76 5.50
C ILE A 122 -0.81 -2.40 4.13
N VAL A 123 0.08 -1.41 4.08
CA VAL A 123 0.77 -0.99 2.84
C VAL A 123 1.59 -2.15 2.24
N PHE A 124 2.28 -2.90 3.07
CA PHE A 124 3.16 -3.99 2.64
C PHE A 124 2.41 -5.14 1.94
N PHE A 125 1.28 -5.54 2.53
CA PHE A 125 0.41 -6.61 2.00
C PHE A 125 -0.86 -6.02 1.39
N ALA A 126 -0.76 -4.88 0.70
CA ALA A 126 -1.89 -4.11 0.21
C ALA A 126 -2.84 -4.94 -0.68
N LYS A 127 -2.30 -5.86 -1.50
CA LYS A 127 -3.10 -6.74 -2.36
C LYS A 127 -3.95 -7.72 -1.55
N GLN A 128 -3.34 -8.37 -0.57
CA GLN A 128 -3.97 -9.37 0.30
C GLN A 128 -5.01 -8.70 1.22
N TRP A 129 -4.64 -7.58 1.83
CA TRP A 129 -5.54 -6.82 2.70
C TRP A 129 -6.73 -6.25 1.94
N ARG A 130 -6.57 -5.84 0.69
CA ARG A 130 -7.70 -5.36 -0.13
C ARG A 130 -8.83 -6.40 -0.18
N MET A 131 -8.52 -7.62 -0.61
CA MET A 131 -9.53 -8.68 -0.71
C MET A 131 -10.15 -9.01 0.64
N ARG A 132 -9.34 -9.06 1.71
CA ARG A 132 -9.81 -9.34 3.08
C ARG A 132 -10.78 -8.28 3.57
N ILE A 133 -10.43 -7.01 3.38
CA ILE A 133 -11.21 -5.88 3.87
C ILE A 133 -12.58 -5.85 3.19
N GLU A 134 -12.64 -6.00 1.87
CA GLU A 134 -13.94 -6.03 1.18
C GLU A 134 -14.76 -7.26 1.59
N LEU A 135 -14.13 -8.44 1.77
CA LEU A 135 -14.85 -9.62 2.23
C LEU A 135 -15.44 -9.44 3.64
N ILE A 136 -14.67 -8.86 4.57
CA ILE A 136 -15.16 -8.58 5.92
C ILE A 136 -16.30 -7.56 5.85
N SER A 137 -16.15 -6.50 5.04
CA SER A 137 -17.19 -5.46 4.87
C SER A 137 -18.52 -6.05 4.38
N GLU A 138 -18.48 -6.96 3.39
CA GLU A 138 -19.69 -7.66 2.95
C GLU A 138 -20.29 -8.58 4.02
N LEU A 139 -19.46 -9.28 4.80
CA LEU A 139 -19.94 -10.09 5.91
C LEU A 139 -20.61 -9.24 7.00
N LEU A 140 -20.04 -8.07 7.33
CA LEU A 140 -20.64 -7.13 8.29
C LEU A 140 -22.02 -6.68 7.81
N ARG A 141 -22.14 -6.32 6.53
CA ARG A 141 -23.43 -5.91 5.94
C ARG A 141 -24.47 -7.03 5.98
N ILE A 142 -24.08 -8.26 5.68
CA ILE A 142 -24.96 -9.43 5.79
C ILE A 142 -25.41 -9.64 7.25
N ILE A 143 -24.50 -9.51 8.22
CA ILE A 143 -24.81 -9.62 9.65
C ILE A 143 -25.80 -8.51 10.06
N GLU A 144 -25.57 -7.26 9.68
CA GLU A 144 -26.48 -6.16 10.02
C GLU A 144 -27.90 -6.38 9.49
N ILE A 145 -28.04 -6.87 8.25
CA ILE A 145 -29.34 -7.20 7.65
C ILE A 145 -29.98 -8.40 8.35
N ALA A 146 -29.20 -9.45 8.66
CA ALA A 146 -29.73 -10.66 9.30
C ALA A 146 -30.29 -10.38 10.71
N PHE A 147 -29.67 -9.47 11.45
CA PHE A 147 -30.08 -9.13 12.82
C PHE A 147 -31.02 -7.94 12.92
N ILE A 148 -31.47 -7.37 11.78
CA ILE A 148 -32.24 -6.12 11.72
C ILE A 148 -33.55 -6.14 12.53
N SER A 149 -34.18 -7.30 12.66
CA SER A 149 -35.45 -7.49 13.39
C SER A 149 -35.25 -7.99 14.83
N THR A 150 -34.02 -8.05 15.32
CA THR A 150 -33.70 -8.60 16.65
C THR A 150 -33.54 -7.50 17.70
N PRO A 151 -33.85 -7.77 18.99
CA PRO A 151 -33.63 -6.80 20.08
C PRO A 151 -32.18 -6.36 20.26
N ILE A 152 -31.21 -7.13 19.74
CA ILE A 152 -29.77 -6.90 19.89
C ILE A 152 -29.22 -6.07 18.70
N PHE A 153 -30.05 -5.72 17.71
CA PHE A 153 -29.67 -5.01 16.49
C PHE A 153 -28.72 -3.83 16.74
N TYR A 154 -29.04 -2.94 17.67
CA TYR A 154 -28.22 -1.76 17.95
C TYR A 154 -26.81 -2.12 18.41
N SER A 155 -26.66 -3.14 19.26
CA SER A 155 -25.34 -3.55 19.76
C SER A 155 -24.49 -4.15 18.63
N ILE A 156 -25.12 -4.96 17.77
CA ILE A 156 -24.48 -5.55 16.59
C ILE A 156 -24.09 -4.47 15.57
N SER A 157 -24.99 -3.53 15.29
CA SER A 157 -24.75 -2.49 14.28
C SER A 157 -23.70 -1.48 14.75
N VAL A 158 -23.63 -1.15 16.05
CA VAL A 158 -22.50 -0.39 16.62
C VAL A 158 -21.19 -1.13 16.36
N THR A 159 -21.14 -2.43 16.69
CA THR A 159 -19.94 -3.25 16.51
C THR A 159 -19.52 -3.34 15.05
N CYS A 160 -20.47 -3.58 14.14
CA CYS A 160 -20.21 -3.64 12.70
C CYS A 160 -19.66 -2.32 12.19
N SER A 161 -20.22 -1.20 12.63
CA SER A 161 -19.79 0.12 12.18
C SER A 161 -18.41 0.54 12.70
N VAL A 162 -18.07 0.14 13.93
CA VAL A 162 -16.71 0.30 14.47
C VAL A 162 -15.71 -0.41 13.57
N ILE A 163 -16.00 -1.67 13.21
CA ILE A 163 -15.14 -2.46 12.32
C ILE A 163 -15.11 -1.83 10.92
N GLU A 164 -16.25 -1.41 10.38
CA GLU A 164 -16.33 -0.78 9.06
C GLU A 164 -15.49 0.51 8.97
N GLY A 165 -15.38 1.28 10.06
CA GLY A 165 -14.46 2.41 10.16
C GLY A 165 -12.98 2.03 10.03
N VAL A 166 -12.59 0.92 10.65
CA VAL A 166 -11.25 0.31 10.48
C VAL A 166 -10.99 -0.04 9.02
N LEU A 167 -11.97 -0.70 8.40
CA LEU A 167 -11.91 -1.15 7.02
C LEU A 167 -11.83 0.02 6.05
N GLN A 168 -12.59 1.10 6.28
CA GLN A 168 -12.55 2.32 5.48
C GLN A 168 -11.19 3.02 5.56
N ALA A 169 -10.62 3.13 6.76
CA ALA A 169 -9.28 3.67 6.96
C ALA A 169 -8.23 2.90 6.16
N SER A 170 -8.31 1.57 6.26
CA SER A 170 -7.40 0.65 5.61
C SER A 170 -7.55 0.70 4.08
N ARG A 171 -8.79 0.81 3.56
CA ARG A 171 -9.07 1.00 2.12
C ARG A 171 -8.37 2.23 1.56
N GLN A 172 -8.39 3.35 2.28
CA GLN A 172 -7.75 4.58 1.83
C GLN A 172 -6.21 4.41 1.75
N VAL A 173 -5.60 3.83 2.77
CA VAL A 173 -4.15 3.55 2.79
C VAL A 173 -3.74 2.63 1.63
N ILE A 174 -4.51 1.55 1.40
CA ILE A 174 -4.30 0.62 0.29
C ILE A 174 -4.46 1.32 -1.06
N LYS A 175 -5.49 2.16 -1.21
CA LYS A 175 -5.75 2.90 -2.44
C LYS A 175 -4.60 3.84 -2.77
N THR A 176 -4.12 4.61 -1.81
CA THR A 176 -2.93 5.46 -1.99
C THR A 176 -1.73 4.64 -2.43
N ARG A 177 -1.51 3.46 -1.83
CA ARG A 177 -0.41 2.57 -2.22
C ARG A 177 -0.54 2.05 -3.65
N ILE A 178 -1.74 1.72 -4.09
CA ILE A 178 -2.04 1.25 -5.46
C ILE A 178 -1.85 2.40 -6.45
N LEU A 179 -2.36 3.59 -6.15
CA LEU A 179 -2.21 4.76 -7.03
C LEU A 179 -0.76 5.19 -7.15
N ASN A 180 0.02 5.10 -6.07
CA ASN A 180 1.46 5.29 -6.13
C ASN A 180 2.14 4.30 -7.10
N ASN A 181 1.67 3.05 -7.16
CA ASN A 181 2.17 2.06 -8.12
C ASN A 181 1.76 2.37 -9.58
N TYR A 182 0.71 3.16 -9.81
CA TYR A 182 0.29 3.58 -11.15
C TYR A 182 0.88 4.92 -11.60
N ALA A 183 1.43 5.70 -10.66
CA ALA A 183 2.02 7.00 -10.93
C ALA A 183 3.33 6.89 -11.72
N LYS A 184 3.54 7.82 -12.66
CA LYS A 184 4.83 8.05 -13.31
C LYS A 184 5.19 9.51 -13.17
N GLY A 185 6.37 9.81 -12.64
CA GLY A 185 6.85 11.19 -12.48
C GLY A 185 6.16 11.96 -11.35
N ASN A 186 6.01 11.34 -10.17
CA ASN A 186 5.48 11.98 -8.95
C ASN A 186 4.06 12.58 -9.05
N ASN A 187 3.22 12.06 -9.96
CA ASN A 187 1.83 12.52 -10.15
C ASN A 187 0.79 11.79 -9.26
N VAL A 188 1.20 11.24 -8.10
CA VAL A 188 0.31 10.45 -7.21
C VAL A 188 -0.89 11.26 -6.72
N ALA A 189 -0.67 12.53 -6.36
CA ALA A 189 -1.72 13.41 -5.86
C ALA A 189 -2.78 13.65 -6.93
N GLU A 190 -2.36 13.93 -8.17
CA GLU A 190 -3.25 14.12 -9.30
C GLU A 190 -4.06 12.85 -9.60
N LEU A 191 -3.41 11.68 -9.68
CA LEU A 191 -4.12 10.41 -9.89
C LEU A 191 -5.15 10.14 -8.79
N THR A 192 -4.82 10.47 -7.55
CA THR A 192 -5.74 10.34 -6.42
C THR A 192 -6.96 11.23 -6.60
N GLU A 193 -6.76 12.49 -6.95
CA GLU A 193 -7.84 13.43 -7.24
C GLU A 193 -8.73 12.93 -8.39
N LYS A 194 -8.16 12.54 -9.54
CA LYS A 194 -8.94 12.09 -10.71
C LYS A 194 -9.76 10.84 -10.42
N VAL A 195 -9.18 9.85 -9.73
CA VAL A 195 -9.92 8.65 -9.34
C VAL A 195 -11.01 8.98 -8.32
N GLN A 196 -10.74 9.87 -7.36
CA GLN A 196 -11.73 10.30 -6.38
C GLN A 196 -12.89 11.07 -7.02
N ASN A 197 -12.64 11.91 -8.02
CA ASN A 197 -13.68 12.61 -8.78
C ASN A 197 -14.61 11.61 -9.48
N LEU A 198 -14.03 10.61 -10.15
CA LEU A 198 -14.79 9.55 -10.81
C LEU A 198 -15.61 8.71 -9.84
N GLU A 199 -15.02 8.25 -8.75
CA GLU A 199 -15.73 7.50 -7.72
C GLU A 199 -16.88 8.33 -7.12
N THR A 200 -16.65 9.62 -6.86
CA THR A 200 -17.69 10.53 -6.34
C THR A 200 -18.83 10.73 -7.34
N LEU A 201 -18.53 10.89 -8.62
CA LEU A 201 -19.53 10.99 -9.67
C LEU A 201 -20.42 9.73 -9.72
N PHE A 202 -19.79 8.56 -9.77
CA PHE A 202 -20.51 7.28 -9.78
C PHE A 202 -21.27 7.03 -8.49
N ARG A 203 -20.73 7.47 -7.34
CA ARG A 203 -21.42 7.43 -6.05
C ARG A 203 -22.75 8.19 -6.11
N VAL A 204 -22.73 9.45 -6.54
CA VAL A 204 -23.93 10.29 -6.63
C VAL A 204 -24.94 9.69 -7.59
N VAL A 205 -24.51 9.28 -8.79
CA VAL A 205 -25.38 8.67 -9.79
C VAL A 205 -26.00 7.37 -9.27
N SER A 206 -25.23 6.54 -8.57
CA SER A 206 -25.72 5.26 -8.03
C SER A 206 -26.68 5.44 -6.87
N LEU A 207 -26.49 6.46 -6.02
CA LEU A 207 -27.47 6.82 -4.99
C LEU A 207 -28.79 7.26 -5.61
N LEU A 208 -28.77 8.09 -6.66
CA LEU A 208 -29.97 8.52 -7.38
C LEU A 208 -30.70 7.34 -8.02
N ILE A 209 -29.96 6.46 -8.71
CA ILE A 209 -30.52 5.26 -9.33
C ILE A 209 -31.08 4.33 -8.25
N GLY A 210 -30.34 4.10 -7.16
CA GLY A 210 -30.78 3.27 -6.04
C GLY A 210 -32.07 3.79 -5.41
N TRP A 211 -32.18 5.10 -5.23
CA TRP A 211 -33.40 5.75 -4.72
C TRP A 211 -34.60 5.58 -5.66
N LEU A 212 -34.39 5.75 -6.98
CA LEU A 212 -35.45 5.52 -7.98
C LEU A 212 -35.90 4.06 -8.00
N ILE A 213 -34.96 3.12 -7.98
CA ILE A 213 -35.25 1.68 -7.92
C ILE A 213 -36.05 1.36 -6.65
N LEU A 214 -35.62 1.90 -5.52
CA LEU A 214 -36.31 1.75 -4.24
C LEU A 214 -37.75 2.28 -4.31
N HIS A 215 -37.99 3.43 -4.96
CA HIS A 215 -39.33 4.00 -5.09
C HIS A 215 -40.26 3.16 -5.97
N VAL A 216 -39.73 2.53 -7.02
CA VAL A 216 -40.51 1.73 -7.98
C VAL A 216 -40.73 0.29 -7.48
N LEU A 217 -39.71 -0.34 -6.92
CA LEU A 217 -39.72 -1.76 -6.56
C LEU A 217 -39.98 -2.00 -5.06
N GLY A 218 -39.84 -0.97 -4.21
CA GLY A 218 -39.92 -1.10 -2.76
C GLY A 218 -38.69 -1.76 -2.12
N ASP A 219 -38.43 -1.46 -0.85
CA ASP A 219 -37.45 -2.15 -0.03
C ASP A 219 -37.95 -3.52 0.44
N PHE A 220 -37.06 -4.51 0.49
CA PHE A 220 -37.35 -5.88 0.93
C PHE A 220 -38.50 -6.60 0.19
N THR A 221 -38.86 -6.14 -1.02
CA THR A 221 -39.62 -6.96 -1.97
C THR A 221 -38.70 -8.02 -2.59
N GLU A 222 -39.26 -9.07 -3.19
CA GLU A 222 -38.47 -10.05 -3.93
C GLU A 222 -37.54 -9.38 -4.96
N SER A 223 -38.05 -8.35 -5.65
CA SER A 223 -37.27 -7.52 -6.57
C SER A 223 -36.17 -6.71 -5.90
N GLY A 224 -36.42 -6.11 -4.73
CA GLY A 224 -35.40 -5.36 -3.99
C GLY A 224 -34.26 -6.25 -3.49
N ILE A 225 -34.58 -7.46 -3.04
CA ILE A 225 -33.60 -8.46 -2.62
C ILE A 225 -32.76 -8.93 -3.82
N ILE A 226 -33.38 -9.16 -4.98
CA ILE A 226 -32.66 -9.51 -6.21
C ILE A 226 -31.66 -8.40 -6.58
N VAL A 227 -32.09 -7.13 -6.57
CA VAL A 227 -31.20 -5.99 -6.85
C VAL A 227 -30.02 -5.94 -5.88
N PHE A 228 -30.28 -6.14 -4.57
CA PHE A 228 -29.23 -6.18 -3.56
C PHE A 228 -28.22 -7.31 -3.83
N ILE A 229 -28.70 -8.53 -4.11
CA ILE A 229 -27.83 -9.68 -4.41
C ILE A 229 -27.04 -9.45 -5.70
N CYS A 230 -27.65 -8.88 -6.74
CA CYS A 230 -26.94 -8.52 -7.97
C CYS A 230 -25.82 -7.51 -7.72
N ALA A 231 -26.08 -6.48 -6.90
CA ALA A 231 -25.07 -5.51 -6.50
C ALA A 231 -23.93 -6.17 -5.71
N LEU A 232 -24.26 -7.05 -4.76
CA LEU A 232 -23.27 -7.81 -3.98
C LEU A 232 -22.38 -8.70 -4.87
N ILE A 233 -22.97 -9.44 -5.80
CA ILE A 233 -22.23 -10.29 -6.74
C ILE A 233 -21.34 -9.43 -7.65
N SER A 234 -21.87 -8.32 -8.18
CA SER A 234 -21.10 -7.37 -8.99
C SER A 234 -19.89 -6.83 -8.23
N HIS A 235 -20.08 -6.44 -6.97
CA HIS A 235 -19.01 -5.98 -6.08
C HIS A 235 -17.93 -7.05 -5.91
N CYS A 236 -18.31 -8.29 -5.58
CA CYS A 236 -17.39 -9.41 -5.38
C CYS A 236 -16.60 -9.75 -6.64
N ILE A 237 -17.26 -9.79 -7.81
CA ILE A 237 -16.62 -10.04 -9.09
C ILE A 237 -15.62 -8.92 -9.41
N CYS A 238 -16.02 -7.65 -9.27
CA CYS A 238 -15.14 -6.52 -9.53
C CYS A 238 -13.93 -6.53 -8.61
N ASN A 239 -14.09 -6.85 -7.32
CA ASN A 239 -12.97 -6.96 -6.38
C ASN A 239 -11.97 -8.06 -6.79
N PHE A 240 -12.48 -9.22 -7.23
CA PHE A 240 -11.64 -10.31 -7.74
C PHE A 240 -10.90 -9.92 -9.03
N LEU A 241 -11.61 -9.31 -9.99
CA LEU A 241 -11.03 -8.85 -11.25
C LEU A 241 -9.98 -7.77 -11.02
N LEU A 242 -10.23 -6.85 -10.10
CA LEU A 242 -9.33 -5.77 -9.75
C LEU A 242 -8.02 -6.29 -9.15
N SER A 243 -8.09 -7.32 -8.32
CA SER A 243 -6.91 -8.01 -7.80
C SER A 243 -6.07 -8.68 -8.89
N ASN A 244 -6.66 -9.06 -10.03
CA ASN A 244 -5.91 -9.55 -11.19
C ASN A 244 -5.27 -8.42 -12.02
N VAL A 245 -5.86 -7.23 -11.99
CA VAL A 245 -5.34 -6.06 -12.72
C VAL A 245 -4.15 -5.43 -12.00
N ILE A 246 -4.17 -5.42 -10.67
CA ILE A 246 -3.10 -4.80 -9.87
C ILE A 246 -1.82 -5.65 -9.96
N VAL A 247 -0.77 -5.05 -10.52
CA VAL A 247 0.57 -5.62 -10.59
C VAL A 247 1.51 -4.66 -9.87
N PHE A 248 1.98 -5.07 -8.70
CA PHE A 248 2.99 -4.32 -7.97
C PHE A 248 4.39 -4.63 -8.51
N LYS A 249 5.19 -3.58 -8.73
CA LYS A 249 6.60 -3.72 -9.13
C LYS A 249 7.56 -3.79 -7.94
N THR A 250 7.10 -3.47 -6.74
CA THR A 250 7.91 -3.57 -5.52
C THR A 250 7.88 -4.99 -4.96
N LEU A 251 9.02 -5.37 -4.38
CA LEU A 251 9.18 -6.66 -3.72
C LEU A 251 8.59 -6.60 -2.31
N ASN A 252 7.83 -7.63 -1.97
CA ASN A 252 7.43 -7.94 -0.59
C ASN A 252 7.87 -9.38 -0.27
N TYR A 253 7.68 -9.85 0.96
CA TYR A 253 8.14 -11.19 1.36
C TYR A 253 7.59 -12.32 0.50
N GLU A 254 6.31 -12.26 0.16
CA GLU A 254 5.66 -13.30 -0.63
C GLU A 254 6.21 -13.34 -2.06
N ARG A 255 6.30 -12.18 -2.73
CA ARG A 255 6.88 -12.06 -4.08
C ARG A 255 8.33 -12.49 -4.10
N LEU A 256 9.11 -12.12 -3.09
CA LEU A 256 10.50 -12.54 -2.95
C LEU A 256 10.60 -14.06 -2.79
N THR A 257 9.76 -14.65 -1.95
CA THR A 257 9.71 -16.11 -1.75
C THR A 257 9.37 -16.83 -3.06
N ILE A 258 8.41 -16.32 -3.83
CA ILE A 258 8.04 -16.88 -5.15
C ILE A 258 9.22 -16.76 -6.13
N LEU A 259 9.84 -15.58 -6.22
CA LEU A 259 11.00 -15.36 -7.09
C LEU A 259 12.16 -16.28 -6.75
N MET A 260 12.52 -16.36 -5.47
CA MET A 260 13.65 -17.15 -5.02
C MET A 260 13.40 -18.64 -5.15
N SER A 261 12.21 -19.13 -4.77
CA SER A 261 11.87 -20.55 -4.96
C SER A 261 11.91 -20.94 -6.44
N TYR A 262 11.48 -20.07 -7.35
CA TYR A 262 11.56 -20.32 -8.80
C TYR A 262 13.00 -20.28 -9.33
N PHE A 263 13.77 -19.27 -8.92
CA PHE A 263 15.17 -19.11 -9.30
C PHE A 263 16.01 -20.32 -8.89
N MET A 264 15.86 -20.76 -7.64
CA MET A 264 16.66 -21.83 -7.03
C MET A 264 16.26 -23.24 -7.47
N ASN A 265 14.96 -23.52 -7.62
CA ASN A 265 14.49 -24.89 -7.86
C ASN A 265 14.23 -25.21 -9.33
N ILE A 266 13.89 -24.20 -10.14
CA ILE A 266 13.25 -24.45 -11.43
C ILE A 266 14.13 -23.99 -12.60
N LYS A 267 14.73 -22.78 -12.61
CA LYS A 267 15.34 -22.27 -13.87
C LYS A 267 16.50 -21.23 -13.85
N ASN A 268 17.13 -20.82 -12.75
CA ASN A 268 18.11 -19.69 -12.77
C ASN A 268 17.59 -18.42 -13.50
N GLU A 269 16.27 -18.30 -13.67
CA GLU A 269 15.60 -17.23 -14.38
C GLU A 269 14.73 -16.45 -13.40
N ILE A 270 14.70 -15.14 -13.57
CA ILE A 270 13.88 -14.24 -12.75
C ILE A 270 12.54 -14.00 -13.43
N LEU A 271 11.45 -14.26 -12.69
CA LEU A 271 10.09 -14.03 -13.16
C LEU A 271 9.79 -12.52 -13.24
N SER A 272 8.96 -12.13 -14.21
CA SER A 272 8.48 -10.75 -14.31
C SER A 272 7.39 -10.44 -13.26
N PRO A 273 7.19 -9.17 -12.88
CA PRO A 273 6.14 -8.77 -11.94
C PRO A 273 4.74 -9.26 -12.32
N VAL A 274 4.43 -9.32 -13.61
CA VAL A 274 3.12 -9.78 -14.11
C VAL A 274 2.89 -11.26 -13.83
N VAL A 275 3.93 -12.10 -13.98
CA VAL A 275 3.83 -13.54 -13.71
C VAL A 275 3.72 -13.78 -12.22
N VAL A 276 4.56 -13.12 -11.41
CA VAL A 276 4.51 -13.25 -9.94
C VAL A 276 3.17 -12.77 -9.38
N SER A 277 2.61 -11.68 -9.92
CA SER A 277 1.29 -11.17 -9.52
C SER A 277 0.14 -12.18 -9.72
N ARG A 278 0.27 -13.11 -10.68
CA ARG A 278 -0.72 -14.18 -10.90
C ARG A 278 -0.56 -15.35 -9.93
N ILE A 279 0.66 -15.57 -9.43
CA ILE A 279 1.01 -16.68 -8.53
C ILE A 279 0.80 -16.26 -7.07
N GLU A 280 1.06 -15.00 -6.72
CA GLU A 280 0.93 -14.51 -5.35
C GLU A 280 -0.49 -14.71 -4.81
N SER A 281 -0.57 -15.05 -3.52
CA SER A 281 -1.83 -15.21 -2.83
C SER A 281 -2.61 -13.90 -2.83
N LYS A 282 -3.91 -14.00 -3.11
CA LYS A 282 -4.83 -12.86 -3.04
C LYS A 282 -5.41 -12.65 -1.64
N ILE A 283 -5.30 -13.65 -0.75
CA ILE A 283 -5.95 -13.62 0.56
C ILE A 283 -4.93 -13.92 1.67
N LYS A 284 -4.25 -15.07 1.63
CA LYS A 284 -3.26 -15.45 2.65
C LYS A 284 -2.10 -14.46 2.67
N VAL A 285 -1.80 -13.92 3.86
CA VAL A 285 -0.58 -13.13 4.11
C VAL A 285 0.50 -14.12 4.51
N ASN A 286 1.58 -14.17 3.72
CA ASN A 286 2.73 -15.03 3.99
C ASN A 286 3.87 -14.17 4.54
N GLU A 287 4.15 -14.28 5.84
CA GLU A 287 5.28 -13.61 6.48
C GLU A 287 6.53 -14.50 6.45
N MET A 288 7.72 -13.89 6.38
CA MET A 288 8.97 -14.60 6.62
C MET A 288 9.15 -14.86 8.12
N VAL A 289 8.72 -16.04 8.59
CA VAL A 289 8.78 -16.39 10.02
C VAL A 289 10.20 -16.76 10.49
N ASN A 290 11.03 -17.26 9.57
CA ASN A 290 12.31 -17.89 9.90
C ASN A 290 13.54 -17.02 9.63
N ILE A 291 13.36 -15.81 9.07
CA ILE A 291 14.45 -14.86 8.80
C ILE A 291 14.14 -13.56 9.54
N ARG A 292 15.07 -13.12 10.40
CA ARG A 292 14.99 -11.84 11.10
C ARG A 292 16.11 -10.93 10.65
N MET A 293 15.74 -9.82 10.01
CA MET A 293 16.66 -8.80 9.52
C MET A 293 16.90 -7.71 10.58
N GLY A 294 18.12 -7.15 10.63
CA GLY A 294 18.41 -5.94 11.41
C GLY A 294 18.55 -6.18 12.91
N ILE A 295 18.96 -7.37 13.32
CA ILE A 295 19.15 -7.69 14.74
C ILE A 295 20.38 -6.95 15.27
N SER A 296 20.21 -6.22 16.38
CA SER A 296 21.31 -5.53 17.03
C SER A 296 22.36 -6.52 17.52
N LEU A 297 23.63 -6.22 17.26
CA LEU A 297 24.77 -6.98 17.78
C LEU A 297 24.74 -7.10 19.31
N ASN A 298 24.13 -6.14 20.01
CA ASN A 298 23.95 -6.16 21.47
C ASN A 298 22.99 -7.24 21.98
N SER A 299 22.17 -7.82 21.10
CA SER A 299 21.31 -8.96 21.45
C SER A 299 22.07 -10.28 21.59
N ILE A 300 23.34 -10.30 21.17
CA ILE A 300 24.24 -11.46 21.26
C ILE A 300 25.10 -11.30 22.53
N PRO A 301 25.25 -12.35 23.36
CA PRO A 301 26.09 -12.30 24.55
C PRO A 301 27.54 -11.90 24.22
N LYS A 302 27.99 -10.78 24.80
CA LYS A 302 29.31 -10.16 24.56
C LYS A 302 30.50 -11.04 24.98
N SER A 303 30.27 -12.09 25.76
CA SER A 303 31.29 -13.01 26.29
C SER A 303 31.55 -14.23 25.41
N SER A 304 31.02 -14.26 24.19
CA SER A 304 31.21 -15.38 23.24
C SER A 304 32.30 -15.06 22.23
N ASP A 305 33.17 -16.02 21.91
CA ASP A 305 34.12 -15.92 20.78
C ASP A 305 33.38 -15.55 19.47
N LEU A 306 32.13 -16.01 19.38
CA LEU A 306 31.16 -15.68 18.34
C LEU A 306 30.91 -14.17 18.18
N TYR A 307 30.87 -13.38 19.27
CA TYR A 307 30.72 -11.92 19.19
C TYR A 307 31.93 -11.27 18.52
N ILE A 308 33.14 -11.76 18.84
CA ILE A 308 34.40 -11.24 18.28
C ILE A 308 34.45 -11.56 16.78
N ASP A 309 34.17 -12.81 16.39
CA ASP A 309 34.15 -13.24 14.99
C ASP A 309 33.13 -12.46 14.16
N ILE A 310 31.92 -12.24 14.70
CA ILE A 310 30.88 -11.44 14.04
C ILE A 310 31.35 -9.99 13.88
N SER A 311 31.91 -9.40 14.94
CA SER A 311 32.35 -8.00 14.91
C SER A 311 33.48 -7.75 13.91
N GLN A 312 34.43 -8.68 13.78
CA GLN A 312 35.50 -8.61 12.79
C GLN A 312 34.97 -8.81 11.36
N SER A 313 34.01 -9.72 11.20
CA SER A 313 33.40 -10.02 9.91
C SER A 313 32.53 -8.88 9.38
N ILE A 314 31.74 -8.22 10.24
CA ILE A 314 30.91 -7.08 9.87
C ILE A 314 31.76 -5.89 9.41
N LYS A 315 32.90 -5.65 10.08
CA LYS A 315 33.86 -4.62 9.63
C LYS A 315 34.39 -4.87 8.21
N LYS A 316 34.42 -6.12 7.77
CA LYS A 316 34.95 -6.52 6.47
C LYS A 316 33.87 -6.65 5.38
N TYR A 317 32.67 -7.12 5.72
CA TYR A 317 31.64 -7.51 4.74
C TYR A 317 30.27 -6.86 4.95
N GLN A 318 30.15 -5.89 5.88
CA GLN A 318 28.93 -5.11 6.18
C GLN A 318 27.70 -5.89 6.66
N TYR A 319 27.64 -7.22 6.52
CA TYR A 319 26.60 -8.06 7.11
C TYR A 319 27.12 -9.44 7.52
N TYR A 320 26.38 -10.12 8.40
CA TYR A 320 26.68 -11.49 8.83
C TYR A 320 25.40 -12.29 9.09
N LEU A 321 25.40 -13.55 8.66
CA LEU A 321 24.31 -14.50 8.89
C LEU A 321 24.61 -15.40 10.09
N TYR A 322 23.68 -15.45 11.04
CA TYR A 322 23.76 -16.32 12.21
C TYR A 322 22.51 -17.20 12.33
N LYS A 323 22.71 -18.51 12.50
CA LYS A 323 21.60 -19.45 12.74
C LYS A 323 21.44 -19.72 14.22
N THR A 324 20.24 -19.49 14.74
CA THR A 324 19.90 -19.84 16.12
C THR A 324 19.62 -21.32 16.28
N SER A 325 19.70 -21.80 17.53
CA SER A 325 19.25 -23.14 17.93
C SER A 325 17.77 -23.41 17.61
N THR A 326 16.95 -22.36 17.49
CA THR A 326 15.54 -22.42 17.09
C THR A 326 15.32 -22.47 15.57
N ASN A 327 16.38 -22.71 14.78
CA ASN A 327 16.34 -22.78 13.31
C ASN A 327 15.90 -21.45 12.65
N GLN A 328 16.10 -20.31 13.31
CA GLN A 328 15.91 -18.98 12.73
C GLN A 328 17.24 -18.44 12.22
N ILE A 329 17.21 -17.75 11.09
CA ILE A 329 18.37 -17.06 10.52
C ILE A 329 18.27 -15.58 10.90
N TRP A 330 19.29 -15.11 11.61
CA TRP A 330 19.46 -13.74 12.02
C TRP A 330 20.44 -13.06 11.07
N VAL A 331 20.02 -11.94 10.50
CA VAL A 331 20.86 -11.12 9.63
C VAL A 331 21.26 -9.88 10.42
N ILE A 332 22.55 -9.81 10.72
CA ILE A 332 23.17 -8.70 11.45
C ILE A 332 23.74 -7.77 10.40
N LEU A 333 23.37 -6.50 10.47
CA LEU A 333 23.76 -5.46 9.51
C LEU A 333 24.78 -4.53 10.17
N GLY A 334 25.76 -4.07 9.40
CA GLY A 334 26.76 -3.08 9.79
C GLY A 334 26.26 -1.65 9.61
N ASP A 335 26.95 -0.71 10.23
CA ASP A 335 26.53 0.69 10.32
C ASP A 335 26.60 1.44 8.96
N HIS A 336 27.39 0.95 8.02
CA HIS A 336 27.60 1.57 6.70
C HIS A 336 27.00 0.77 5.55
N ILE A 337 26.01 -0.09 5.84
CA ILE A 337 25.41 -0.95 4.83
C ILE A 337 24.57 -0.16 3.80
N THR A 338 24.74 -0.49 2.53
CA THR A 338 23.95 0.06 1.43
C THR A 338 22.63 -0.70 1.25
N LYS A 339 21.65 -0.09 0.56
CA LYS A 339 20.36 -0.75 0.26
C LYS A 339 20.54 -2.05 -0.53
N ASP A 340 21.48 -2.07 -1.46
CA ASP A 340 21.77 -3.24 -2.29
C ASP A 340 22.37 -4.38 -1.44
N GLU A 341 23.29 -4.07 -0.53
CA GLU A 341 23.85 -5.04 0.41
C GLU A 341 22.81 -5.58 1.41
N ILE A 342 21.86 -4.75 1.85
CA ILE A 342 20.70 -5.22 2.65
C ILE A 342 19.92 -6.26 1.85
N PHE A 343 19.65 -5.98 0.57
CA PHE A 343 18.92 -6.90 -0.29
C PHE A 343 19.71 -8.19 -0.55
N GLU A 344 21.01 -8.10 -0.83
CA GLU A 344 21.90 -9.26 -0.95
C GLU A 344 21.92 -10.11 0.31
N SER A 345 21.99 -9.50 1.49
CA SER A 345 22.00 -10.21 2.76
C SER A 345 20.69 -10.99 2.99
N LEU A 346 19.56 -10.44 2.56
CA LEU A 346 18.25 -11.10 2.59
C LEU A 346 18.19 -12.28 1.61
N LEU A 347 18.72 -12.11 0.39
CA LEU A 347 18.83 -13.18 -0.60
C LEU A 347 19.70 -14.33 -0.08
N CYS A 348 20.84 -14.00 0.51
CA CYS A 348 21.77 -14.96 1.09
C CYS A 348 21.09 -15.74 2.23
N ALA A 349 20.42 -15.05 3.16
CA ALA A 349 19.67 -15.68 4.24
C ALA A 349 18.59 -16.64 3.72
N TYR A 350 17.86 -16.23 2.68
CA TYR A 350 16.82 -17.06 2.08
C TYR A 350 17.41 -18.30 1.38
N SER A 351 18.52 -18.14 0.67
CA SER A 351 19.22 -19.26 0.02
C SER A 351 19.62 -20.33 1.04
N GLN A 352 20.14 -19.92 2.19
CA GLN A 352 20.52 -20.84 3.27
C GLN A 352 19.32 -21.50 3.95
N LEU A 353 18.16 -20.83 3.95
CA LEU A 353 16.92 -21.42 4.45
C LEU A 353 16.42 -22.54 3.53
N VAL A 354 16.55 -22.38 2.21
CA VAL A 354 16.02 -23.33 1.21
C VAL A 354 17.01 -24.47 0.92
N ILE A 355 18.30 -24.18 0.74
CA ILE A 355 19.33 -25.18 0.40
C ILE A 355 19.81 -25.96 1.62
N GLY A 356 19.73 -25.35 2.81
CA GLY A 356 20.34 -25.85 4.04
C GLY A 356 21.49 -24.96 4.51
N TRP A 357 21.72 -24.98 5.82
CA TRP A 357 22.71 -24.11 6.45
C TRP A 357 24.13 -24.56 6.12
N ASP A 358 24.93 -23.65 5.59
CA ASP A 358 26.32 -23.87 5.23
C ASP A 358 27.19 -22.82 5.92
N GLU A 359 28.11 -23.29 6.77
CA GLU A 359 29.00 -22.44 7.54
C GLU A 359 29.91 -21.58 6.66
N ASN A 360 30.24 -22.03 5.45
CA ASN A 360 31.12 -21.31 4.53
C ASN A 360 30.40 -20.17 3.79
N ARG A 361 29.06 -20.16 3.80
CA ARG A 361 28.21 -19.13 3.16
C ARG A 361 27.67 -18.08 4.12
N LYS A 362 28.25 -17.98 5.33
CA LYS A 362 27.90 -16.95 6.33
C LYS A 362 28.15 -15.52 5.83
N GLN A 363 28.97 -15.34 4.80
CA GLN A 363 29.42 -14.07 4.23
C GLN A 363 29.37 -14.15 2.70
N GLN A 364 28.60 -13.25 2.06
CA GLN A 364 28.50 -13.02 0.60
C GLN A 364 28.45 -14.26 -0.33
N VAL A 365 27.31 -14.44 -1.00
CA VAL A 365 27.26 -15.16 -2.28
C VAL A 365 27.65 -14.16 -3.37
N LYS A 366 28.92 -14.18 -3.78
CA LYS A 366 29.52 -13.16 -4.66
C LYS A 366 29.18 -13.29 -6.16
N ASP A 367 28.40 -14.31 -6.54
CA ASP A 367 28.36 -14.76 -7.95
C ASP A 367 27.03 -14.54 -8.68
N TRP A 368 26.01 -13.95 -8.06
CA TRP A 368 24.73 -13.74 -8.74
C TRP A 368 24.38 -12.26 -8.88
N ASP A 369 24.40 -11.75 -10.11
CA ASP A 369 23.84 -10.44 -10.45
C ASP A 369 22.29 -10.48 -10.48
N ILE A 370 21.69 -10.90 -9.37
CA ILE A 370 20.23 -10.97 -9.19
C ILE A 370 19.63 -9.56 -9.26
N VAL A 371 20.36 -8.57 -8.74
CA VAL A 371 19.92 -7.18 -8.72
C VAL A 371 19.81 -6.64 -10.15
N GLY A 372 20.83 -6.84 -11.00
CA GLY A 372 20.77 -6.50 -12.42
C GLY A 372 19.63 -7.21 -13.14
N CYS A 373 19.52 -8.53 -12.96
CA CYS A 373 18.45 -9.33 -13.57
C CYS A 373 17.04 -8.89 -13.13
N LEU A 374 16.85 -8.48 -11.88
CA LEU A 374 15.57 -7.95 -11.37
C LEU A 374 15.22 -6.61 -12.03
N LYS A 375 16.20 -5.70 -12.17
CA LYS A 375 16.01 -4.41 -12.87
C LYS A 375 15.66 -4.64 -14.34
N GLU A 376 16.34 -5.55 -15.03
CA GLU A 376 16.05 -5.92 -16.42
C GLU A 376 14.62 -6.46 -16.61
N LYS A 377 14.12 -7.23 -15.64
CA LYS A 377 12.73 -7.74 -15.65
C LYS A 377 11.68 -6.72 -15.22
N GLY A 378 12.09 -5.52 -14.84
CA GLY A 378 11.20 -4.40 -14.49
C GLY A 378 10.72 -4.37 -13.03
N TRP A 379 11.48 -4.99 -12.11
CA TRP A 379 11.24 -4.84 -10.67
C TRP A 379 11.79 -3.51 -10.16
N ASP A 380 11.05 -2.87 -9.26
CA ASP A 380 11.48 -1.67 -8.55
C ASP A 380 12.23 -2.09 -7.28
N ILE A 381 13.56 -1.95 -7.31
CA ILE A 381 14.47 -2.32 -6.21
C ILE A 381 14.76 -1.09 -5.32
N GLU A 382 14.59 0.13 -5.85
CA GLU A 382 14.88 1.36 -5.10
C GLU A 382 13.86 1.57 -3.96
N ASN A 383 12.63 1.12 -4.19
CA ASN A 383 11.51 1.09 -3.24
C ASN A 383 11.26 -0.32 -2.70
N LEU A 384 12.27 -0.89 -2.04
CA LEU A 384 12.14 -2.19 -1.38
C LEU A 384 11.18 -2.10 -0.18
N ASP A 385 9.96 -2.63 -0.33
CA ASP A 385 9.04 -2.86 0.79
C ASP A 385 9.48 -4.16 1.50
N VAL A 386 10.57 -4.14 2.26
CA VAL A 386 10.94 -5.23 3.19
C VAL A 386 10.90 -4.69 4.62
N ARG A 387 10.12 -5.32 5.48
CA ARG A 387 10.08 -5.02 6.92
C ARG A 387 11.38 -5.47 7.57
N ILE A 388 12.44 -4.67 7.48
CA ILE A 388 13.63 -4.92 8.30
C ILE A 388 13.15 -4.83 9.75
N GLY A 389 13.22 -5.95 10.49
CA GLY A 389 12.68 -6.05 11.84
C GLY A 389 13.25 -4.90 12.69
N ALA A 390 12.37 -4.12 13.32
CA ALA A 390 12.71 -3.01 14.23
C ALA A 390 13.76 -1.98 13.76
N TYR A 391 14.15 -1.97 12.48
CA TYR A 391 14.84 -0.85 11.85
C TYR A 391 13.94 -0.35 10.72
N ARG A 392 13.04 0.58 11.09
CA ARG A 392 12.64 1.62 10.15
C ARG A 392 13.95 2.24 9.66
N ILE A 393 14.25 2.09 8.36
CA ILE A 393 15.08 3.09 7.68
C ILE A 393 14.22 4.35 7.67
N GLN A 394 14.20 5.07 8.81
CA GLN A 394 13.87 6.48 8.82
C GLN A 394 15.07 7.17 8.19
N SER A 395 15.03 7.31 6.86
CA SER A 395 15.91 8.20 6.12
C SER A 395 15.82 9.66 6.58
N ASP A 396 14.81 9.98 7.39
CA ASP A 396 14.43 11.36 7.74
C ASP A 396 14.94 11.81 9.12
N LEU A 397 15.80 11.04 9.79
CA LEU A 397 16.48 11.48 11.03
C LEU A 397 17.98 11.76 10.86
N LEU A 398 18.49 11.82 9.62
CA LEU A 398 19.86 12.26 9.32
C LEU A 398 20.01 13.75 9.03
N LYS A 399 18.99 14.57 9.34
CA LYS A 399 19.12 16.03 9.39
C LYS A 399 18.26 16.57 10.53
N PHE A 400 18.83 16.65 11.74
CA PHE A 400 18.86 17.84 12.59
C PHE A 400 19.82 17.60 13.76
#